data_AF-Q551H1-F1
#
_entry.id   AF-Q551H1-F1
#
_cell.length_a   1.000
_cell.length_b   1.000
_cell.length_c   1.000
_cell.angle_alpha   90.00
_cell.angle_beta   90.00
_cell.angle_gamma   90.00
#
_symmetry.space_group_name_H-M   'P 1'
#
loop_
_entity.id
_entity.type
_entity.pdbx_description
1 polymer ?
#
loop_
_entity_poly.entity_id
_entity_poly.type
_entity_poly.pdbx_seq_one_letter_code
_entity_poly.pdbx_strand_id
1 'polypeptide(L)'
;MKILFILVLFFIFGFKQQLTYCQVVCNGWIDSDLQVITTPCGENIGNPCQTIDQAVETCGNYDTINLYFAQTTKPFIISENGSFNSINNKTITLNNINNNNQPILIDLSTTTKPFINITPNENNNSNLTNTISINGFTFSNQNIQSSSSSIIKMVNSNLNMNINNCNFLNNTLGQNGLFYFSSDPNVKNSNVGLISIVNSNFINNVGNDYSIIYSDYDSHIIIDNCLFKNISSNKEGAVLDLEKGFTTITNSLFQSILLNNKSGANVIFLGTPQPSNDNYLITIDNITISDSFTGYGIVITSLYYTININNSKFIDNYNFLSIGVFNSIISDININNCIFQDNSNLNSNSLAKGGAISLINSPANISNSIFNLNSGNLGGAIYIGNGKLLSNPIVIIGCTFIDCKGTVDDGDSIFINGSTLVEITNSTFTQSTQQKSNQPKNSQVYCQSTSLLLSSLKFINQSNSDELLTCFNNSNCKIIEKSDKQYYNSCNPPNGKNDSDDSSNNNNEHNHRRLSPLQIFGIVVGSIIVVIIIFLIVVLIYIKVKRNRHYIPIK
;
A
#
# COMPACT_ATOMS: atom_id res chain seq x y z
N MET A 1 -4.02 47.73 -52.84
CA MET A 1 -2.92 47.09 -52.08
C MET A 1 -3.31 46.67 -50.66
N LYS A 2 -3.93 47.52 -49.82
CA LYS A 2 -4.35 47.18 -48.44
C LYS A 2 -5.36 46.01 -48.34
N ILE A 3 -6.33 45.91 -49.25
CA ILE A 3 -7.32 44.82 -49.27
C ILE A 3 -6.68 43.46 -49.58
N LEU A 4 -5.71 43.42 -50.49
CA LEU A 4 -4.98 42.21 -50.84
C LEU A 4 -4.14 41.71 -49.65
N PHE A 5 -3.52 42.62 -48.90
CA PHE A 5 -2.75 42.29 -47.70
C PHE A 5 -3.62 41.72 -46.57
N ILE A 6 -4.84 42.26 -46.39
CA ILE A 6 -5.81 41.76 -45.41
C ILE A 6 -6.32 40.37 -45.81
N LEU A 7 -6.61 40.13 -47.10
CA LEU A 7 -7.03 38.80 -47.58
C LEU A 7 -5.92 37.76 -47.44
N VAL A 8 -4.66 38.11 -47.71
CA VAL A 8 -3.51 37.21 -47.50
C VAL A 8 -3.30 36.92 -46.02
N LEU A 9 -3.44 37.91 -45.13
CA LEU A 9 -3.43 37.68 -43.68
C LEU A 9 -4.59 36.80 -43.23
N PHE A 10 -5.81 37.01 -43.75
CA PHE A 10 -6.96 36.16 -43.44
C PHE A 10 -6.77 34.73 -43.96
N PHE A 11 -6.08 34.54 -45.08
CA PHE A 11 -5.73 33.22 -45.60
C PHE A 11 -4.64 32.56 -44.74
N ILE A 12 -3.58 33.29 -44.35
CA ILE A 12 -2.51 32.77 -43.51
C ILE A 12 -3.00 32.44 -42.09
N PHE A 13 -3.84 33.30 -41.50
CA PHE A 13 -4.39 33.10 -40.16
C PHE A 13 -5.62 32.17 -40.15
N GLY A 14 -6.43 32.18 -41.21
CA GLY A 14 -7.57 31.26 -41.38
C GLY A 14 -7.13 29.82 -41.65
N PHE A 15 -6.08 29.60 -42.46
CA PHE A 15 -5.53 28.26 -42.67
C PHE A 15 -4.65 27.77 -41.52
N LYS A 16 -3.97 28.67 -40.78
CA LYS A 16 -3.23 28.25 -39.58
C LYS A 16 -4.12 27.67 -38.47
N GLN A 17 -5.40 28.02 -38.43
CA GLN A 17 -6.35 27.44 -37.47
C GLN A 17 -7.05 26.17 -37.98
N GLN A 18 -6.88 25.80 -39.25
CA GLN A 18 -7.40 24.55 -39.84
C GLN A 18 -6.35 23.48 -40.11
N LEU A 19 -5.11 23.64 -39.61
CA LEU A 19 -4.28 22.48 -39.24
C LEU A 19 -4.90 21.83 -37.99
N THR A 20 -6.14 21.36 -38.16
CA THR A 20 -6.77 20.37 -37.30
C THR A 20 -5.76 19.25 -37.25
N TYR A 21 -5.16 19.05 -36.09
CA TYR A 21 -4.36 17.86 -35.81
C TYR A 21 -5.31 16.71 -36.08
N CYS A 22 -5.27 16.13 -37.28
CA CYS A 22 -6.02 14.93 -37.60
C CYS A 22 -5.41 13.89 -36.67
N GLN A 23 -6.03 13.68 -35.50
CA GLN A 23 -5.65 12.60 -34.61
C GLN A 23 -5.69 11.35 -35.45
N VAL A 24 -4.52 10.83 -35.76
CA VAL A 24 -4.43 9.70 -36.67
C VAL A 24 -4.82 8.49 -35.83
N VAL A 25 -6.03 7.98 -36.07
CA VAL A 25 -6.58 6.80 -35.39
C VAL A 25 -6.32 5.58 -36.28
N CYS A 26 -5.73 4.53 -35.71
CA CYS A 26 -5.63 3.21 -36.34
C CYS A 26 -6.59 2.24 -35.67
N ASN A 27 -7.42 1.56 -36.45
CA ASN A 27 -8.26 0.47 -35.98
C ASN A 27 -7.72 -0.83 -36.59
N GLY A 28 -6.87 -1.54 -35.85
CA GLY A 28 -6.23 -2.78 -36.27
C GLY A 28 -7.05 -4.00 -35.90
N TRP A 29 -7.32 -4.90 -36.85
CA TRP A 29 -8.01 -6.17 -36.61
C TRP A 29 -7.00 -7.33 -36.57
N ILE A 30 -7.15 -8.25 -35.61
CA ILE A 30 -6.21 -9.36 -35.39
C ILE A 30 -6.99 -10.67 -35.29
N ASP A 31 -6.59 -11.68 -36.06
CA ASP A 31 -7.17 -13.03 -36.07
C ASP A 31 -6.08 -14.06 -36.39
N SER A 32 -5.69 -14.86 -35.39
CA SER A 32 -4.65 -15.88 -35.51
C SER A 32 -5.10 -17.16 -36.25
N ASP A 33 -6.40 -17.31 -36.52
CA ASP A 33 -6.95 -18.47 -37.21
C ASP A 33 -7.08 -18.25 -38.73
N LEU A 34 -7.13 -16.99 -39.19
CA LEU A 34 -7.22 -16.65 -40.61
C LEU A 34 -5.84 -16.61 -41.30
N GLN A 35 -5.65 -17.45 -42.33
CA GLN A 35 -4.39 -17.53 -43.09
C GLN A 35 -4.21 -16.45 -44.16
N VAL A 36 -4.69 -15.22 -43.94
CA VAL A 36 -4.54 -14.11 -44.91
C VAL A 36 -3.17 -13.43 -44.73
N ILE A 37 -2.32 -13.44 -45.76
CA ILE A 37 -0.94 -12.91 -45.73
C ILE A 37 -0.81 -11.66 -46.62
N THR A 38 -1.79 -10.75 -46.59
CA THR A 38 -1.68 -9.47 -47.32
C THR A 38 -1.13 -8.38 -46.40
N THR A 39 -0.12 -7.66 -46.88
CA THR A 39 0.41 -6.44 -46.25
C THR A 39 -0.02 -5.22 -47.07
N PRO A 40 -0.56 -4.15 -46.47
CA PRO A 40 -0.88 -4.02 -45.04
C PRO A 40 -2.02 -4.96 -44.62
N CYS A 41 -2.01 -5.36 -43.35
CA CYS A 41 -3.08 -6.14 -42.72
C CYS A 41 -3.80 -5.28 -41.66
N GLY A 42 -4.90 -5.78 -41.13
CA GLY A 42 -5.58 -5.20 -39.98
C GLY A 42 -6.44 -3.98 -40.29
N GLU A 43 -6.54 -3.50 -41.53
CA GLU A 43 -7.36 -2.32 -41.86
C GLU A 43 -8.87 -2.57 -41.68
N ASN A 44 -9.31 -3.81 -41.81
CA ASN A 44 -10.70 -4.23 -41.64
C ASN A 44 -10.78 -5.71 -41.25
N ILE A 45 -11.96 -6.13 -40.79
CA ILE A 45 -12.23 -7.52 -40.36
C ILE A 45 -12.03 -8.58 -41.47
N GLY A 46 -12.10 -8.19 -42.74
CA GLY A 46 -11.89 -9.09 -43.88
C GLY A 46 -10.42 -9.31 -44.27
N ASN A 47 -9.51 -8.50 -43.72
CA ASN A 47 -8.06 -8.64 -43.89
C ASN A 47 -7.36 -8.38 -42.54
N PRO A 48 -7.57 -9.22 -41.51
CA PRO A 48 -6.93 -9.03 -40.21
C PRO A 48 -5.44 -9.38 -40.25
N CYS A 49 -4.67 -8.82 -39.31
CA CYS A 49 -3.32 -9.29 -39.03
C CYS A 49 -3.37 -10.64 -38.31
N GLN A 50 -2.41 -11.51 -38.58
CA GLN A 50 -2.36 -12.85 -37.95
C GLN A 50 -1.69 -12.81 -36.57
N THR A 51 -0.83 -11.81 -36.36
CA THR A 51 0.02 -11.68 -35.18
C THR A 51 -0.10 -10.28 -34.59
N ILE A 52 0.24 -10.15 -33.31
CA ILE A 52 0.33 -8.84 -32.64
C ILE A 52 1.44 -8.00 -33.29
N ASP A 53 2.57 -8.61 -33.65
CA ASP A 53 3.69 -7.93 -34.30
C ASP A 53 3.27 -7.18 -35.56
N GLN A 54 2.52 -7.83 -36.46
CA GLN A 54 2.02 -7.23 -37.70
C GLN A 54 1.05 -6.07 -37.41
N ALA A 55 0.22 -6.21 -36.39
CA ALA A 55 -0.71 -5.16 -35.99
C ALA A 55 0.02 -3.95 -35.38
N VAL A 56 1.08 -4.19 -34.59
CA VAL A 56 1.96 -3.15 -34.04
C VAL A 56 2.78 -2.49 -35.14
N GLU A 57 3.27 -3.22 -36.14
CA GLU A 57 3.94 -2.64 -37.30
C GLU A 57 3.01 -1.73 -38.10
N THR A 58 1.75 -2.15 -38.29
CA THR A 58 0.74 -1.39 -39.02
C THR A 58 0.27 -0.15 -38.26
N CYS A 59 -0.10 -0.30 -37.00
CA CYS A 59 -0.72 0.77 -36.21
C CYS A 59 0.25 1.52 -35.28
N GLY A 60 1.47 1.02 -35.07
CA GLY A 60 2.35 1.47 -33.98
C GLY A 60 2.76 2.93 -34.05
N ASN A 61 2.70 3.57 -35.23
CA ASN A 61 3.06 4.98 -35.43
C ASN A 61 1.91 5.98 -35.21
N TYR A 62 0.70 5.51 -34.91
CA TYR A 62 -0.48 6.35 -34.74
C TYR A 62 -0.58 6.88 -33.31
N ASP A 63 -1.28 8.02 -33.15
CA ASP A 63 -1.52 8.64 -31.84
C ASP A 63 -2.56 7.84 -31.04
N THR A 64 -3.58 7.33 -31.74
CA THR A 64 -4.63 6.48 -31.17
C THR A 64 -4.62 5.14 -31.88
N ILE A 65 -4.47 4.07 -31.11
CA ILE A 65 -4.35 2.69 -31.60
C ILE A 65 -5.45 1.87 -30.93
N ASN A 66 -6.39 1.36 -31.70
CA ASN A 66 -7.41 0.42 -31.24
C ASN A 66 -7.16 -0.92 -31.91
N LEU A 67 -6.79 -1.94 -31.13
CA LEU A 67 -6.62 -3.29 -31.61
C LEU A 67 -7.83 -4.14 -31.23
N TYR A 68 -8.42 -4.80 -32.21
CA TYR A 68 -9.61 -5.62 -32.11
C TYR A 68 -9.21 -7.08 -32.35
N PHE A 69 -9.29 -7.90 -31.30
CA PHE A 69 -8.90 -9.30 -31.35
C PHE A 69 -10.12 -10.19 -31.58
N ALA A 70 -10.09 -10.96 -32.66
CA ALA A 70 -11.07 -12.00 -32.94
C ALA A 70 -10.97 -13.13 -31.92
N GLN A 71 -12.09 -13.80 -31.69
CA GLN A 71 -12.11 -15.01 -30.86
C GLN A 71 -11.26 -16.09 -31.53
N THR A 72 -10.33 -16.66 -30.79
CA THR A 72 -9.48 -17.77 -31.24
C THR A 72 -9.33 -18.82 -30.15
N THR A 73 -8.98 -20.03 -30.56
CA THR A 73 -8.55 -21.12 -29.65
C THR A 73 -7.04 -21.17 -29.46
N LYS A 74 -6.27 -20.46 -30.31
CA LYS A 74 -4.82 -20.42 -30.24
C LYS A 74 -4.34 -19.23 -29.41
N PRO A 75 -3.30 -19.38 -28.59
CA PRO A 75 -2.66 -18.25 -27.92
C PRO A 75 -2.11 -17.25 -28.95
N PHE A 76 -2.22 -15.95 -28.67
CA PHE A 76 -1.44 -14.93 -29.38
C PHE A 76 -0.06 -14.83 -28.74
N ILE A 77 0.97 -15.28 -29.47
CA ILE A 77 2.36 -15.22 -29.01
C ILE A 77 2.92 -13.83 -29.34
N ILE A 78 3.51 -13.16 -28.36
CA ILE A 78 4.20 -11.87 -28.55
C ILE A 78 5.69 -12.12 -28.80
N SER A 79 6.17 -11.79 -30.00
CA SER A 79 7.62 -11.82 -30.25
C SER A 79 8.31 -10.61 -29.61
N GLU A 80 9.64 -10.60 -29.59
CA GLU A 80 10.41 -9.43 -29.12
C GLU A 80 10.16 -8.14 -29.94
N ASN A 81 9.57 -8.26 -31.13
CA ASN A 81 9.18 -7.13 -31.98
C ASN A 81 7.71 -6.72 -31.79
N GLY A 82 6.89 -7.56 -31.16
CA GLY A 82 5.47 -7.33 -30.89
C GLY A 82 5.16 -6.38 -29.75
N SER A 83 6.18 -5.77 -29.13
CA SER A 83 6.01 -4.80 -28.07
C SER A 83 5.76 -3.38 -28.61
N PHE A 84 4.86 -2.65 -27.96
CA PHE A 84 4.77 -1.20 -28.10
C PHE A 84 5.98 -0.57 -27.41
N ASN A 85 7.08 -0.49 -28.15
CA ASN A 85 8.30 0.17 -27.73
C ASN A 85 8.06 1.67 -27.48
N SER A 86 8.96 2.31 -26.72
CA SER A 86 8.99 3.74 -26.34
C SER A 86 7.85 4.59 -26.90
N ILE A 87 6.66 4.45 -26.29
CA ILE A 87 5.49 5.25 -26.65
C ILE A 87 5.46 6.53 -25.83
N ASN A 88 4.98 7.61 -26.45
CA ASN A 88 4.77 8.88 -25.78
C ASN A 88 3.55 9.59 -26.37
N ASN A 89 2.68 10.11 -25.51
CA ASN A 89 1.42 10.76 -25.86
C ASN A 89 0.49 9.89 -26.73
N LYS A 90 0.38 8.59 -26.42
CA LYS A 90 -0.46 7.66 -27.18
C LYS A 90 -1.67 7.18 -26.39
N THR A 91 -2.74 6.88 -27.12
CA THR A 91 -3.88 6.11 -26.63
C THR A 91 -3.82 4.71 -27.22
N ILE A 92 -3.74 3.67 -26.40
CA ILE A 92 -3.74 2.26 -26.83
C ILE A 92 -4.92 1.55 -26.18
N THR A 93 -5.80 0.99 -27.01
CA THR A 93 -6.94 0.19 -26.56
C THR A 93 -6.83 -1.21 -27.13
N LEU A 94 -6.80 -2.22 -26.27
CA LEU A 94 -6.92 -3.63 -26.65
C LEU A 94 -8.35 -4.09 -26.35
N ASN A 95 -9.06 -4.49 -27.40
CA ASN A 95 -10.46 -4.92 -27.34
C ASN A 95 -10.57 -6.40 -27.70
N ASN A 96 -11.02 -7.21 -26.74
CA ASN A 96 -11.55 -8.53 -27.03
C ASN A 96 -12.97 -8.37 -27.60
N ILE A 97 -13.17 -8.74 -28.87
CA ILE A 97 -14.47 -8.59 -29.57
C ILE A 97 -15.47 -9.68 -29.16
N ASN A 98 -15.02 -10.67 -28.38
CA ASN A 98 -15.85 -11.79 -28.00
C ASN A 98 -16.96 -11.38 -27.02
N ASN A 99 -18.20 -11.36 -27.52
CA ASN A 99 -19.40 -11.08 -26.74
C ASN A 99 -19.70 -12.15 -25.66
N ASN A 100 -19.05 -13.33 -25.71
CA ASN A 100 -19.31 -14.43 -24.78
C ASN A 100 -18.44 -14.36 -23.50
N ASN A 101 -17.73 -13.26 -23.27
CA ASN A 101 -16.84 -13.07 -22.11
C ASN A 101 -15.74 -14.13 -21.95
N GLN A 102 -15.41 -14.89 -23.00
CA GLN A 102 -14.25 -15.80 -22.95
C GLN A 102 -12.98 -14.98 -23.20
N PRO A 103 -12.02 -14.97 -22.25
CA PRO A 103 -10.84 -14.15 -22.37
C PRO A 103 -9.89 -14.70 -23.43
N ILE A 104 -9.29 -13.81 -24.23
CA ILE A 104 -8.29 -14.18 -25.24
C ILE A 104 -6.92 -14.36 -24.55
N LEU A 105 -6.24 -15.47 -24.81
CA LEU A 105 -4.91 -15.74 -24.26
C LEU A 105 -3.81 -15.04 -25.05
N ILE A 106 -3.08 -14.16 -24.37
CA ILE A 106 -1.82 -13.55 -24.81
C ILE A 106 -0.68 -14.27 -24.08
N ASP A 107 0.17 -14.94 -24.86
CA ASP A 107 1.33 -15.66 -24.37
C ASP A 107 2.59 -14.77 -24.46
N LEU A 108 3.15 -14.48 -23.29
CA LEU A 108 4.34 -13.67 -23.09
C LEU A 108 5.61 -14.52 -22.99
N SER A 109 5.53 -15.85 -23.18
CA SER A 109 6.63 -16.81 -22.98
C SER A 109 7.81 -16.67 -23.96
N THR A 110 7.73 -15.77 -24.94
CA THR A 110 8.83 -15.49 -25.88
C THR A 110 9.41 -14.09 -25.76
N THR A 111 8.81 -13.20 -24.97
CA THR A 111 9.29 -11.81 -24.85
C THR A 111 10.23 -11.64 -23.65
N THR A 112 11.33 -10.93 -23.89
CA THR A 112 12.23 -10.43 -22.85
C THR A 112 11.95 -8.97 -22.49
N LYS A 113 11.08 -8.29 -23.25
CA LYS A 113 10.76 -6.87 -23.09
C LYS A 113 9.33 -6.67 -22.56
N PRO A 114 9.06 -5.51 -21.94
CA PRO A 114 7.70 -5.11 -21.62
C PRO A 114 6.79 -5.14 -22.86
N PHE A 115 5.55 -5.62 -22.74
CA PHE A 115 4.61 -5.57 -23.87
C PHE A 115 4.29 -4.12 -24.27
N ILE A 116 4.06 -3.24 -23.29
CA ILE A 116 3.95 -1.80 -23.49
C ILE A 116 5.02 -1.09 -22.68
N ASN A 117 5.90 -0.34 -23.35
CA ASN A 117 7.00 0.39 -22.73
C ASN A 117 6.84 1.90 -22.98
N ILE A 118 6.45 2.63 -21.94
CA ILE A 118 6.34 4.09 -21.92
C ILE A 118 7.63 4.66 -21.35
N THR A 119 8.42 5.30 -22.19
CA THR A 119 9.63 6.03 -21.79
C THR A 119 9.57 7.42 -22.40
N PRO A 120 9.81 8.50 -21.64
CA PRO A 120 9.87 9.84 -22.20
C PRO A 120 10.99 9.89 -23.22
N ASN A 121 10.78 10.67 -24.28
CA ASN A 121 11.89 11.15 -25.08
C ASN A 121 12.53 12.32 -24.31
N GLU A 122 13.87 12.38 -24.24
CA GLU A 122 14.64 13.35 -23.42
C GLU A 122 14.22 14.82 -23.62
N ASN A 123 13.61 15.13 -24.77
CA ASN A 123 13.21 16.48 -25.16
C ASN A 123 11.73 16.83 -24.86
N ASN A 124 10.93 15.88 -24.39
CA ASN A 124 9.48 16.08 -24.31
C ASN A 124 9.04 16.56 -22.92
N ASN A 125 8.31 17.68 -22.93
CA ASN A 125 7.67 18.24 -21.75
C ASN A 125 6.89 17.16 -20.99
N SER A 126 7.05 17.13 -19.68
CA SER A 126 6.41 16.20 -18.73
C SER A 126 4.89 16.13 -18.83
N ASN A 127 4.22 17.05 -19.55
CA ASN A 127 2.76 17.22 -19.54
C ASN A 127 2.02 16.29 -20.51
N LEU A 128 2.70 15.36 -21.18
CA LEU A 128 2.05 14.41 -22.08
C LEU A 128 1.48 13.24 -21.28
N THR A 129 0.27 12.81 -21.66
CA THR A 129 -0.45 11.72 -21.00
C THR A 129 -0.66 10.58 -21.96
N ASN A 130 -0.17 9.39 -21.59
CA ASN A 130 -0.51 8.16 -22.27
C ASN A 130 -1.80 7.59 -21.69
N THR A 131 -2.65 7.02 -22.54
CA THR A 131 -3.86 6.32 -22.10
C THR A 131 -3.79 4.87 -22.56
N ILE A 132 -3.94 3.92 -21.64
CA ILE A 132 -3.92 2.49 -21.95
C ILE A 132 -5.21 1.87 -21.43
N SER A 133 -5.92 1.12 -22.28
CA SER A 133 -7.14 0.39 -21.90
C SER A 133 -7.04 -1.06 -22.38
N ILE A 134 -7.14 -2.02 -21.47
CA ILE A 134 -7.10 -3.46 -21.76
C ILE A 134 -8.32 -4.12 -21.12
N ASN A 135 -9.14 -4.81 -21.92
CA ASN A 135 -10.36 -5.45 -21.43
C ASN A 135 -10.52 -6.88 -21.95
N GLY A 136 -10.71 -7.85 -21.04
CA GLY A 136 -11.10 -9.22 -21.40
C GLY A 136 -9.99 -10.12 -21.91
N PHE A 137 -8.76 -10.01 -21.39
CA PHE A 137 -7.61 -10.83 -21.82
C PHE A 137 -7.09 -11.73 -20.71
N THR A 138 -6.46 -12.84 -21.09
CA THR A 138 -5.63 -13.65 -20.20
C THR A 138 -4.17 -13.48 -20.60
N PHE A 139 -3.28 -13.15 -19.67
CA PHE A 139 -1.84 -13.06 -19.87
C PHE A 139 -1.12 -14.18 -19.10
N SER A 140 -0.18 -14.85 -19.76
CA SER A 140 0.61 -15.93 -19.16
C SER A 140 2.03 -15.96 -19.74
N ASN A 141 3.04 -16.42 -18.98
CA ASN A 141 4.42 -16.52 -19.45
C ASN A 141 5.11 -17.86 -19.08
N GLN A 142 4.34 -18.96 -19.01
CA GLN A 142 4.60 -20.24 -18.30
C GLN A 142 5.99 -20.91 -18.39
N ASN A 143 6.97 -20.40 -19.14
CA ASN A 143 8.24 -21.05 -19.44
C ASN A 143 9.50 -20.18 -19.33
N ILE A 144 9.42 -18.90 -18.91
CA ILE A 144 10.64 -18.08 -18.85
C ILE A 144 11.06 -17.72 -17.43
N GLN A 145 12.31 -18.07 -17.11
CA GLN A 145 13.10 -17.39 -16.07
C GLN A 145 13.61 -16.02 -16.55
N SER A 146 13.02 -15.40 -17.59
CA SER A 146 13.55 -14.15 -18.13
C SER A 146 13.37 -13.05 -17.10
N SER A 147 14.48 -12.37 -16.83
CA SER A 147 14.62 -11.40 -15.77
C SER A 147 13.86 -10.09 -16.02
N SER A 148 12.95 -9.97 -17.00
CA SER A 148 12.47 -8.64 -17.42
C SER A 148 11.08 -8.53 -18.02
N SER A 149 10.32 -9.61 -18.24
CA SER A 149 8.99 -9.48 -18.86
C SER A 149 8.00 -8.83 -17.90
N SER A 150 7.67 -7.56 -18.13
CA SER A 150 6.47 -6.91 -17.59
C SER A 150 5.42 -6.77 -18.69
N ILE A 151 4.17 -6.53 -18.32
CA ILE A 151 3.12 -6.21 -19.30
C ILE A 151 3.21 -4.73 -19.62
N ILE A 152 3.30 -3.90 -18.60
CA ILE A 152 3.42 -2.45 -18.74
C ILE A 152 4.62 -1.98 -17.94
N LYS A 153 5.52 -1.26 -18.61
CA LYS A 153 6.60 -0.50 -17.99
C LYS A 153 6.39 0.97 -18.31
N MET A 154 6.40 1.80 -17.29
CA MET A 154 6.35 3.25 -17.43
C MET A 154 7.48 3.88 -16.62
N VAL A 155 8.18 4.79 -17.27
CA VAL A 155 9.15 5.68 -16.63
C VAL A 155 8.71 7.11 -16.93
N ASN A 156 8.61 8.01 -15.94
CA ASN A 156 8.48 9.48 -16.12
C ASN A 156 7.36 10.00 -17.06
N SER A 157 6.16 9.42 -17.05
CA SER A 157 5.08 9.90 -17.93
C SER A 157 3.76 9.94 -17.20
N ASN A 158 2.86 10.88 -17.54
CA ASN A 158 1.48 10.77 -17.06
C ASN A 158 0.84 9.57 -17.75
N LEU A 159 0.15 8.75 -16.97
CA LEU A 159 -0.52 7.55 -17.45
C LEU A 159 -1.97 7.53 -16.95
N ASN A 160 -2.91 7.31 -17.85
CA ASN A 160 -4.26 6.89 -17.53
C ASN A 160 -4.43 5.44 -17.98
N MET A 161 -4.33 4.49 -17.05
CA MET A 161 -4.41 3.07 -17.33
C MET A 161 -5.70 2.47 -16.77
N ASN A 162 -6.40 1.69 -17.59
CA ASN A 162 -7.56 0.90 -17.19
C ASN A 162 -7.42 -0.55 -17.64
N ILE A 163 -7.32 -1.47 -16.67
CA ILE A 163 -7.30 -2.91 -16.86
C ILE A 163 -8.60 -3.46 -16.29
N ASN A 164 -9.43 -4.09 -17.12
CA ASN A 164 -10.73 -4.60 -16.70
C ASN A 164 -10.93 -6.06 -17.15
N ASN A 165 -11.55 -6.89 -16.31
CA ASN A 165 -11.91 -8.28 -16.65
C ASN A 165 -10.73 -9.10 -17.22
N CYS A 166 -9.52 -8.91 -16.69
CA CYS A 166 -8.32 -9.59 -17.18
C CYS A 166 -7.89 -10.71 -16.22
N ASN A 167 -7.23 -11.73 -16.75
CA ASN A 167 -6.60 -12.80 -15.97
C ASN A 167 -5.09 -12.77 -16.18
N PHE A 168 -4.32 -12.94 -15.11
CA PHE A 168 -2.87 -13.03 -15.13
C PHE A 168 -2.51 -14.36 -14.48
N LEU A 169 -2.24 -15.36 -15.32
CA LEU A 169 -2.11 -16.75 -14.89
C LEU A 169 -0.68 -17.24 -15.05
N ASN A 170 -0.13 -17.86 -14.01
CA ASN A 170 1.15 -18.56 -14.06
C ASN A 170 2.29 -17.65 -14.57
N ASN A 171 2.33 -16.37 -14.16
CA ASN A 171 3.41 -15.48 -14.57
C ASN A 171 4.60 -15.54 -13.61
N THR A 172 5.80 -15.79 -14.11
CA THR A 172 7.07 -15.59 -13.40
C THR A 172 7.54 -14.16 -13.65
N LEU A 173 7.61 -13.33 -12.61
CA LEU A 173 7.94 -11.92 -12.71
C LEU A 173 9.46 -11.74 -12.60
N GLY A 174 10.02 -11.05 -13.59
CA GLY A 174 11.39 -10.58 -13.57
C GLY A 174 11.56 -9.30 -12.74
N GLN A 175 12.55 -8.51 -13.13
CA GLN A 175 12.97 -7.27 -12.47
C GLN A 175 11.98 -6.09 -12.60
N ASN A 176 10.83 -6.26 -13.26
CA ASN A 176 9.88 -5.18 -13.48
C ASN A 176 8.44 -5.57 -13.08
N GLY A 177 8.21 -6.64 -12.30
CA GLY A 177 6.85 -7.06 -11.97
C GLY A 177 5.97 -7.35 -13.21
N LEU A 178 4.63 -7.32 -13.06
CA LEU A 178 3.72 -7.24 -14.22
C LEU A 178 3.46 -5.79 -14.63
N PHE A 179 3.33 -4.90 -13.65
CA PHE A 179 3.12 -3.47 -13.82
C PHE A 179 4.22 -2.71 -13.09
N TYR A 180 5.02 -1.97 -13.85
CA TYR A 180 6.16 -1.20 -13.32
C TYR A 180 5.97 0.29 -13.59
N PHE A 181 5.86 1.08 -12.53
CA PHE A 181 5.75 2.53 -12.61
C PHE A 181 6.91 3.15 -11.84
N SER A 182 7.83 3.80 -12.54
CA SER A 182 9.00 4.39 -11.91
C SER A 182 9.23 5.83 -12.33
N SER A 183 9.78 6.59 -11.40
CA SER A 183 10.25 7.96 -11.53
C SER A 183 11.76 7.92 -11.70
N ASP A 184 12.27 8.69 -12.66
CA ASP A 184 13.68 9.02 -12.71
C ASP A 184 13.95 10.02 -11.60
N PRO A 185 14.90 9.73 -10.69
CA PRO A 185 15.24 10.63 -9.59
C PRO A 185 15.69 12.03 -10.08
N ASN A 186 16.05 12.19 -11.35
CA ASN A 186 16.46 13.47 -11.93
C ASN A 186 15.28 14.34 -12.42
N VAL A 187 14.08 13.77 -12.59
CA VAL A 187 12.91 14.49 -13.11
C VAL A 187 12.03 14.97 -11.95
N LYS A 188 12.05 16.28 -11.67
CA LYS A 188 11.35 16.90 -10.53
C LYS A 188 9.84 17.11 -10.71
N ASN A 189 9.27 16.72 -11.84
CA ASN A 189 7.86 17.00 -12.10
C ASN A 189 6.97 15.86 -11.57
N SER A 190 6.12 16.20 -10.60
CA SER A 190 5.06 15.35 -10.05
C SER A 190 3.94 15.20 -11.08
N ASN A 191 4.21 14.36 -12.07
CA ASN A 191 3.17 13.84 -12.94
C ASN A 191 2.34 12.85 -12.13
N VAL A 192 1.00 12.91 -12.23
CA VAL A 192 0.09 12.00 -11.50
C VAL A 192 -0.56 11.07 -12.49
N GLY A 193 -0.23 9.78 -12.40
CA GLY A 193 -0.90 8.74 -13.19
C GLY A 193 -2.16 8.23 -12.51
N LEU A 194 -3.25 8.01 -13.23
CA LEU A 194 -4.40 7.24 -12.76
C LEU A 194 -4.28 5.81 -13.28
N ILE A 195 -4.20 4.84 -12.37
CA ILE A 195 -4.08 3.42 -12.67
C ILE A 195 -5.28 2.71 -12.06
N SER A 196 -6.10 2.07 -12.88
CA SER A 196 -7.29 1.34 -12.44
C SER A 196 -7.20 -0.12 -12.89
N ILE A 197 -7.25 -1.05 -11.95
CA ILE A 197 -7.29 -2.49 -12.19
C ILE A 197 -8.55 -3.03 -11.52
N VAL A 198 -9.51 -3.49 -12.33
CA VAL A 198 -10.85 -3.84 -11.86
C VAL A 198 -11.26 -5.22 -12.38
N ASN A 199 -12.01 -5.98 -11.57
CA ASN A 199 -12.57 -7.29 -11.96
C ASN A 199 -11.52 -8.27 -12.50
N SER A 200 -10.29 -8.21 -12.01
CA SER A 200 -9.15 -8.93 -12.59
C SER A 200 -8.60 -9.99 -11.64
N ASN A 201 -8.14 -11.11 -12.19
CA ASN A 201 -7.64 -12.24 -11.42
C ASN A 201 -6.14 -12.43 -11.65
N PHE A 202 -5.39 -12.59 -10.57
CA PHE A 202 -3.96 -12.88 -10.55
C PHE A 202 -3.76 -14.22 -9.86
N ILE A 203 -3.47 -15.28 -10.62
CA ILE A 203 -3.43 -16.64 -10.10
C ILE A 203 -2.08 -17.28 -10.41
N ASN A 204 -1.43 -17.84 -9.38
CA ASN A 204 -0.14 -18.54 -9.47
C ASN A 204 0.99 -17.66 -10.06
N ASN A 205 1.03 -16.36 -9.73
CA ASN A 205 2.13 -15.50 -10.18
C ASN A 205 3.27 -15.55 -9.15
N VAL A 206 4.51 -15.64 -9.65
CA VAL A 206 5.73 -15.82 -8.86
C VAL A 206 6.66 -14.63 -9.09
N GLY A 207 6.81 -13.75 -8.11
CA GLY A 207 7.75 -12.64 -8.13
C GLY A 207 9.14 -13.03 -7.65
N ASN A 208 10.14 -13.04 -8.53
CA ASN A 208 11.51 -13.35 -8.10
C ASN A 208 12.16 -12.18 -7.34
N ASP A 209 11.96 -10.96 -7.84
CA ASP A 209 12.60 -9.76 -7.30
C ASP A 209 11.65 -8.56 -7.19
N TYR A 210 10.38 -8.67 -7.62
CA TYR A 210 9.44 -7.55 -7.66
C TYR A 210 8.01 -8.01 -7.39
N SER A 211 7.18 -7.03 -7.03
CA SER A 211 5.74 -7.11 -6.86
C SER A 211 5.01 -7.33 -8.18
N ILE A 212 3.75 -7.75 -8.14
CA ILE A 212 2.86 -7.70 -9.31
C ILE A 212 2.74 -6.25 -9.80
N ILE A 213 2.54 -5.31 -8.88
CA ILE A 213 2.45 -3.86 -9.11
C ILE A 213 3.55 -3.16 -8.31
N TYR A 214 4.50 -2.56 -9.00
CA TYR A 214 5.53 -1.71 -8.39
C TYR A 214 5.27 -0.25 -8.78
N SER A 215 5.27 0.65 -7.81
CA SER A 215 5.19 2.09 -8.06
C SER A 215 6.04 2.90 -7.09
N ASP A 216 7.09 3.54 -7.61
CA ASP A 216 7.84 4.60 -6.89
C ASP A 216 7.42 6.03 -7.31
N TYR A 217 6.41 6.08 -8.17
CA TYR A 217 5.96 7.22 -8.92
C TYR A 217 4.65 7.77 -8.34
N ASP A 218 4.47 9.09 -8.35
CA ASP A 218 3.24 9.72 -7.83
C ASP A 218 2.04 9.29 -8.69
N SER A 219 1.29 8.32 -8.19
CA SER A 219 0.21 7.66 -8.91
C SER A 219 -1.00 7.53 -8.01
N HIS A 220 -2.19 7.55 -8.60
CA HIS A 220 -3.40 7.10 -7.95
C HIS A 220 -3.73 5.70 -8.48
N ILE A 221 -3.44 4.69 -7.66
CA ILE A 221 -3.71 3.29 -7.98
C ILE A 221 -5.06 2.88 -7.38
N ILE A 222 -5.95 2.35 -8.21
CA ILE A 222 -7.25 1.80 -7.82
C ILE A 222 -7.24 0.31 -8.16
N ILE A 223 -7.44 -0.53 -7.15
CA ILE A 223 -7.60 -1.98 -7.28
C ILE A 223 -8.98 -2.32 -6.73
N ASP A 224 -9.90 -2.76 -7.57
CA ASP A 224 -11.27 -3.06 -7.16
C ASP A 224 -11.77 -4.40 -7.66
N ASN A 225 -12.47 -5.14 -6.80
CA ASN A 225 -13.05 -6.44 -7.13
C ASN A 225 -12.05 -7.41 -7.80
N CYS A 226 -10.82 -7.47 -7.28
CA CYS A 226 -9.76 -8.32 -7.83
C CYS A 226 -9.52 -9.56 -6.95
N LEU A 227 -9.01 -10.62 -7.57
CA LEU A 227 -8.55 -11.83 -6.88
C LEU A 227 -7.04 -11.98 -7.04
N PHE A 228 -6.31 -12.09 -5.94
CA PHE A 228 -4.89 -12.46 -5.89
C PHE A 228 -4.77 -13.81 -5.20
N LYS A 229 -4.45 -14.87 -5.95
CA LYS A 229 -4.43 -16.23 -5.43
C LYS A 229 -3.13 -16.95 -5.74
N ASN A 230 -2.58 -17.65 -4.75
CA ASN A 230 -1.34 -18.42 -4.89
C ASN A 230 -0.20 -17.55 -5.42
N ILE A 231 -0.07 -16.32 -4.90
CA ILE A 231 1.03 -15.44 -5.26
C ILE A 231 2.22 -15.80 -4.38
N SER A 232 3.41 -15.89 -4.97
CA SER A 232 4.64 -16.03 -4.18
C SER A 232 5.65 -14.97 -4.55
N SER A 233 6.35 -14.42 -3.57
CA SER A 233 7.43 -13.44 -3.81
C SER A 233 8.58 -13.61 -2.84
N ASN A 234 9.79 -13.27 -3.30
CA ASN A 234 10.98 -13.19 -2.46
C ASN A 234 11.27 -11.78 -1.91
N LYS A 235 10.49 -10.78 -2.34
CA LYS A 235 10.66 -9.38 -1.97
C LYS A 235 9.41 -8.86 -1.26
N GLU A 236 9.55 -7.68 -0.66
CA GLU A 236 8.47 -6.80 -0.22
C GLU A 236 7.41 -6.60 -1.32
N GLY A 237 6.15 -6.45 -0.91
CA GLY A 237 5.04 -6.05 -1.75
C GLY A 237 4.59 -7.05 -2.81
N ALA A 238 4.59 -8.36 -2.55
CA ALA A 238 4.27 -9.42 -3.52
C ALA A 238 3.14 -9.09 -4.51
N VAL A 239 2.08 -8.42 -4.04
CA VAL A 239 1.04 -7.85 -4.90
C VAL A 239 1.31 -6.39 -5.22
N LEU A 240 1.41 -5.53 -4.20
CA LEU A 240 1.62 -4.10 -4.36
C LEU A 240 2.83 -3.64 -3.54
N ASP A 241 3.76 -3.00 -4.22
CA ASP A 241 4.88 -2.25 -3.64
C ASP A 241 4.71 -0.78 -4.05
N LEU A 242 4.23 0.04 -3.10
CA LEU A 242 3.94 1.45 -3.31
C LEU A 242 4.89 2.29 -2.45
N GLU A 243 5.84 2.95 -3.10
CA GLU A 243 6.73 3.88 -2.42
C GLU A 243 6.18 5.31 -2.39
N LYS A 244 5.36 5.71 -3.36
CA LYS A 244 4.75 7.06 -3.44
C LYS A 244 3.39 7.01 -4.13
N GLY A 245 2.50 7.92 -3.74
CA GLY A 245 1.20 8.11 -4.39
C GLY A 245 0.00 7.76 -3.52
N PHE A 246 -1.18 7.90 -4.13
CA PHE A 246 -2.48 7.59 -3.57
C PHE A 246 -2.87 6.17 -3.96
N THR A 247 -3.61 5.47 -3.10
CA THR A 247 -4.11 4.13 -3.44
C THR A 247 -5.45 3.86 -2.81
N THR A 248 -6.35 3.25 -3.58
CA THR A 248 -7.62 2.71 -3.13
C THR A 248 -7.69 1.23 -3.47
N ILE A 249 -7.81 0.35 -2.48
CA ILE A 249 -8.02 -1.09 -2.67
C ILE A 249 -9.37 -1.45 -2.08
N THR A 250 -10.30 -1.93 -2.91
CA THR A 250 -11.66 -2.27 -2.48
C THR A 250 -12.10 -3.65 -2.95
N ASN A 251 -12.98 -4.28 -2.17
CA ASN A 251 -13.73 -5.49 -2.55
C ASN A 251 -12.85 -6.65 -3.08
N SER A 252 -11.58 -6.72 -2.67
CA SER A 252 -10.59 -7.62 -3.26
C SER A 252 -10.22 -8.75 -2.30
N LEU A 253 -9.92 -9.92 -2.86
CA LEU A 253 -9.55 -11.12 -2.13
C LEU A 253 -8.08 -11.47 -2.39
N PHE A 254 -7.30 -11.60 -1.33
CA PHE A 254 -5.93 -12.10 -1.31
C PHE A 254 -5.95 -13.47 -0.62
N GLN A 255 -5.66 -14.54 -1.35
CA GLN A 255 -5.77 -15.90 -0.84
C GLN A 255 -4.48 -16.67 -1.10
N SER A 256 -4.01 -17.41 -0.09
CA SER A 256 -2.86 -18.31 -0.25
C SER A 256 -1.61 -17.61 -0.76
N ILE A 257 -1.29 -16.45 -0.18
CA ILE A 257 -0.05 -15.75 -0.51
C ILE A 257 1.10 -16.42 0.25
N LEU A 258 2.11 -16.89 -0.48
CA LEU A 258 3.28 -17.57 0.06
C LEU A 258 4.50 -16.68 -0.06
N LEU A 259 4.93 -16.10 1.05
CA LEU A 259 6.04 -15.16 1.05
C LEU A 259 7.28 -15.86 1.58
N ASN A 260 8.39 -15.83 0.84
CA ASN A 260 9.59 -16.51 1.32
C ASN A 260 10.06 -15.92 2.65
N ASN A 261 10.60 -16.77 3.53
CA ASN A 261 10.99 -16.44 4.92
C ASN A 261 12.07 -15.36 5.08
N LYS A 262 12.46 -14.67 3.99
CA LYS A 262 13.31 -13.50 4.08
C LYS A 262 12.51 -12.39 4.77
N SER A 263 13.10 -11.86 5.84
CA SER A 263 12.59 -10.72 6.60
C SER A 263 12.23 -9.58 5.65
N GLY A 264 10.94 -9.30 5.50
CA GLY A 264 10.42 -8.18 4.68
C GLY A 264 9.33 -8.57 3.70
N ALA A 265 9.27 -9.83 3.26
CA ALA A 265 8.26 -10.23 2.27
C ALA A 265 6.84 -10.01 2.80
N ASN A 266 6.02 -9.28 2.04
CA ASN A 266 4.69 -8.83 2.44
C ASN A 266 3.73 -8.81 1.23
N VAL A 267 2.40 -8.79 1.43
CA VAL A 267 1.43 -8.75 0.33
C VAL A 267 1.34 -7.35 -0.25
N ILE A 268 1.17 -6.35 0.63
CA ILE A 268 1.09 -4.93 0.30
C ILE A 268 2.15 -4.19 1.13
N PHE A 269 3.09 -3.53 0.44
CA PHE A 269 4.07 -2.66 1.03
C PHE A 269 3.72 -1.20 0.74
N LEU A 270 3.65 -0.39 1.80
CA LEU A 270 3.41 1.05 1.74
C LEU A 270 4.60 1.74 2.43
N GLY A 271 5.58 2.22 1.66
CA GLY A 271 6.85 2.69 2.21
C GLY A 271 7.56 3.78 1.40
N THR A 272 7.67 5.00 1.93
CA THR A 272 8.52 6.05 1.32
C THR A 272 9.98 5.92 1.78
N PRO A 273 10.96 5.79 0.87
CA PRO A 273 12.37 5.88 1.26
C PRO A 273 12.79 7.32 1.60
N GLN A 274 11.98 8.32 1.28
CA GLN A 274 12.34 9.74 1.43
C GLN A 274 11.19 10.54 2.05
N PRO A 275 11.50 11.51 2.94
CA PRO A 275 10.49 12.42 3.47
C PRO A 275 9.89 13.24 2.31
N SER A 276 8.60 13.03 2.03
CA SER A 276 7.79 13.91 1.19
C SER A 276 7.09 14.95 2.07
N ASN A 277 6.86 16.15 1.53
CA ASN A 277 5.96 17.12 2.18
C ASN A 277 4.49 16.87 1.82
N ASP A 278 4.25 15.94 0.89
CA ASP A 278 2.92 15.57 0.42
C ASP A 278 2.31 14.55 1.37
N ASN A 279 1.05 14.79 1.76
CA ASN A 279 0.26 13.84 2.55
C ASN A 279 -0.52 12.94 1.59
N TYR A 280 -0.11 11.68 1.49
CA TYR A 280 -0.77 10.71 0.62
C TYR A 280 -1.91 10.01 1.36
N LEU A 281 -3.03 9.81 0.65
CA LEU A 281 -4.18 9.07 1.18
C LEU A 281 -4.18 7.64 0.63
N ILE A 282 -4.21 6.67 1.55
CA ILE A 282 -4.38 5.25 1.24
C ILE A 282 -5.67 4.76 1.88
N THR A 283 -6.55 4.19 1.07
CA THR A 283 -7.81 3.59 1.52
C THR A 283 -7.82 2.12 1.14
N ILE A 284 -7.93 1.25 2.14
CA ILE A 284 -8.12 -0.18 1.98
C ILE A 284 -9.46 -0.50 2.63
N ASP A 285 -10.45 -0.92 1.85
CA ASP A 285 -11.80 -1.14 2.37
C ASP A 285 -12.42 -2.43 1.84
N ASN A 286 -13.09 -3.18 2.72
CA ASN A 286 -13.75 -4.42 2.38
C ASN A 286 -12.85 -5.43 1.62
N ILE A 287 -11.59 -5.57 2.04
CA ILE A 287 -10.70 -6.62 1.51
C ILE A 287 -10.72 -7.86 2.40
N THR A 288 -10.30 -8.99 1.86
CA THR A 288 -10.01 -10.19 2.66
C THR A 288 -8.60 -10.70 2.34
N ILE A 289 -7.77 -10.88 3.37
CA ILE A 289 -6.51 -11.63 3.29
C ILE A 289 -6.69 -12.94 4.04
N SER A 290 -6.57 -14.06 3.33
CA SER A 290 -6.86 -15.39 3.88
C SER A 290 -5.86 -16.46 3.48
N ASP A 291 -5.77 -17.51 4.28
CA ASP A 291 -4.98 -18.71 4.01
C ASP A 291 -3.51 -18.40 3.66
N SER A 292 -2.95 -17.27 4.12
CA SER A 292 -1.61 -16.84 3.72
C SER A 292 -0.55 -17.35 4.69
N PHE A 293 0.63 -17.63 4.16
CA PHE A 293 1.71 -18.27 4.91
C PHE A 293 2.95 -17.39 4.86
N THR A 294 3.56 -17.21 6.03
CA THR A 294 4.84 -16.52 6.25
C THR A 294 4.86 -15.03 5.83
N GLY A 295 5.60 -14.18 6.52
CA GLY A 295 5.70 -12.75 6.16
C GLY A 295 4.58 -11.87 6.72
N TYR A 296 4.08 -10.93 5.92
CA TYR A 296 3.14 -9.89 6.37
C TYR A 296 2.01 -9.64 5.36
N GLY A 297 0.82 -9.27 5.84
CA GLY A 297 -0.28 -8.81 5.00
C GLY A 297 -0.01 -7.42 4.46
N ILE A 298 -0.21 -6.43 5.32
CA ILE A 298 0.05 -5.02 4.99
C ILE A 298 1.22 -4.55 5.84
N VAL A 299 2.26 -4.02 5.18
CA VAL A 299 3.40 -3.38 5.84
C VAL A 299 3.39 -1.90 5.54
N ILE A 300 3.44 -1.10 6.59
CA ILE A 300 3.48 0.36 6.54
C ILE A 300 4.80 0.80 7.15
N THR A 301 5.67 1.43 6.37
CA THR A 301 6.90 2.05 6.86
C THR A 301 6.99 3.54 6.56
N SER A 302 6.01 4.09 5.85
CA SER A 302 6.05 5.47 5.39
C SER A 302 5.83 6.49 6.50
N LEU A 303 6.42 7.66 6.29
CA LEU A 303 6.04 8.91 6.94
C LEU A 303 5.06 9.67 6.02
N TYR A 304 4.16 10.47 6.60
CA TYR A 304 3.27 11.39 5.88
C TYR A 304 2.16 10.71 5.06
N TYR A 305 1.59 9.62 5.57
CA TYR A 305 0.39 9.03 5.00
C TYR A 305 -0.79 9.16 5.95
N THR A 306 -1.98 9.40 5.39
CA THR A 306 -3.24 9.05 6.02
C THR A 306 -3.65 7.68 5.47
N ILE A 307 -3.69 6.67 6.33
CA ILE A 307 -4.00 5.29 5.95
C ILE A 307 -5.27 4.85 6.66
N ASN A 308 -6.29 4.49 5.88
CA ASN A 308 -7.56 3.99 6.39
C ASN A 308 -7.75 2.54 5.95
N ILE A 309 -7.78 1.61 6.90
CA ILE A 309 -8.08 0.20 6.69
C ILE A 309 -9.45 -0.08 7.32
N ASN A 310 -10.47 -0.28 6.50
CA ASN A 310 -11.86 -0.36 6.91
C ASN A 310 -12.49 -1.69 6.51
N ASN A 311 -13.42 -2.19 7.32
CA ASN A 311 -14.31 -3.33 6.99
C ASN A 311 -13.59 -4.57 6.43
N SER A 312 -12.31 -4.74 6.77
CA SER A 312 -11.43 -5.74 6.14
C SER A 312 -11.28 -6.97 7.02
N LYS A 313 -10.99 -8.11 6.41
CA LYS A 313 -10.89 -9.40 7.08
C LYS A 313 -9.52 -10.00 6.89
N PHE A 314 -8.92 -10.49 7.97
CA PHE A 314 -7.66 -11.22 7.99
C PHE A 314 -7.93 -12.55 8.68
N ILE A 315 -7.99 -13.64 7.92
CA ILE A 315 -8.54 -14.92 8.39
C ILE A 315 -7.55 -16.06 8.09
N ASP A 316 -7.32 -16.97 9.02
CA ASP A 316 -6.54 -18.20 8.79
C ASP A 316 -5.14 -17.95 8.20
N ASN A 317 -4.43 -16.91 8.67
CA ASN A 317 -3.07 -16.62 8.21
C ASN A 317 -2.02 -17.20 9.18
N TYR A 318 -1.04 -17.95 8.67
CA TYR A 318 -0.11 -18.75 9.48
C TYR A 318 1.35 -18.31 9.38
N ASN A 319 1.99 -18.09 10.53
CA ASN A 319 3.31 -17.43 10.64
C ASN A 319 3.37 -16.08 9.91
N PHE A 320 2.25 -15.37 9.91
CA PHE A 320 1.96 -14.25 9.04
C PHE A 320 1.37 -13.13 9.88
N LEU A 321 2.00 -11.95 9.89
CA LEU A 321 1.43 -10.79 10.57
C LEU A 321 0.43 -10.09 9.65
N SER A 322 -0.84 -9.96 10.05
CA SER A 322 -1.86 -9.32 9.24
C SER A 322 -1.53 -7.86 8.89
N ILE A 323 -1.17 -7.04 9.89
CA ILE A 323 -0.77 -5.62 9.69
C ILE A 323 0.47 -5.29 10.53
N GLY A 324 1.55 -4.88 9.87
CA GLY A 324 2.76 -4.35 10.49
C GLY A 324 2.96 -2.87 10.20
N VAL A 325 3.09 -2.06 11.24
CA VAL A 325 3.38 -0.63 11.13
C VAL A 325 4.71 -0.33 11.81
N PHE A 326 5.69 0.18 11.06
CA PHE A 326 7.06 0.32 11.53
C PHE A 326 7.63 1.70 11.23
N ASN A 327 7.97 2.45 12.29
CA ASN A 327 8.58 3.78 12.24
C ASN A 327 7.77 4.86 11.49
N SER A 328 6.44 4.72 11.44
CA SER A 328 5.51 5.67 10.81
C SER A 328 5.10 6.80 11.76
N ILE A 329 6.07 7.50 12.35
CA ILE A 329 5.90 8.40 13.50
C ILE A 329 4.89 9.55 13.24
N ILE A 330 4.70 9.94 11.98
CA ILE A 330 3.92 11.13 11.56
C ILE A 330 2.71 10.71 10.69
N SER A 331 2.41 9.42 10.57
CA SER A 331 1.31 8.94 9.74
C SER A 331 0.03 8.79 10.57
N ASP A 332 -1.11 9.17 9.99
CA ASP A 332 -2.42 8.99 10.60
C ASP A 332 -3.00 7.63 10.16
N ILE A 333 -2.86 6.62 11.01
CA ILE A 333 -3.23 5.24 10.70
C ILE A 333 -4.53 4.89 11.42
N ASN A 334 -5.58 4.59 10.67
CA ASN A 334 -6.89 4.22 11.17
C ASN A 334 -7.24 2.80 10.72
N ILE A 335 -7.48 1.90 11.67
CA ILE A 335 -7.91 0.52 11.43
C ILE A 335 -9.30 0.37 12.08
N ASN A 336 -10.35 0.30 11.27
CA ASN A 336 -11.72 0.38 11.76
C ASN A 336 -12.60 -0.75 11.23
N ASN A 337 -13.49 -1.28 12.07
CA ASN A 337 -14.46 -2.33 11.70
C ASN A 337 -13.81 -3.57 11.05
N CYS A 338 -12.59 -3.92 11.43
CA CYS A 338 -11.88 -5.05 10.85
C CYS A 338 -12.10 -6.34 11.65
N ILE A 339 -11.94 -7.49 11.01
CA ILE A 339 -11.97 -8.80 11.65
C ILE A 339 -10.61 -9.46 11.47
N PHE A 340 -9.97 -9.81 12.57
CA PHE A 340 -8.74 -10.60 12.62
C PHE A 340 -9.11 -11.93 13.29
N GLN A 341 -9.18 -13.00 12.51
CA GLN A 341 -9.59 -14.31 12.99
C GLN A 341 -8.54 -15.37 12.68
N ASP A 342 -8.21 -16.20 13.68
CA ASP A 342 -7.34 -17.38 13.50
C ASP A 342 -5.98 -17.04 12.85
N ASN A 343 -5.45 -15.83 13.08
CA ASN A 343 -4.12 -15.44 12.58
C ASN A 343 -3.04 -15.86 13.58
N SER A 344 -1.94 -16.41 13.09
CA SER A 344 -0.78 -16.76 13.91
C SER A 344 0.52 -16.14 13.39
N ASN A 345 1.30 -15.54 14.28
CA ASN A 345 2.65 -15.07 13.99
C ASN A 345 3.61 -15.49 15.13
N LEU A 346 4.14 -16.70 15.01
CA LEU A 346 5.00 -17.32 16.03
C LEU A 346 6.50 -17.14 15.74
N ASN A 347 6.85 -16.32 14.75
CA ASN A 347 8.24 -16.11 14.37
C ASN A 347 8.95 -15.26 15.45
N SER A 348 9.92 -15.85 16.14
CA SER A 348 10.65 -15.16 17.21
C SER A 348 11.61 -14.08 16.72
N ASN A 349 12.03 -14.16 15.46
CA ASN A 349 13.11 -13.36 14.91
C ASN A 349 12.64 -12.11 14.17
N SER A 350 11.32 -11.92 14.02
CA SER A 350 10.76 -10.74 13.37
C SER A 350 10.54 -9.60 14.36
N LEU A 351 10.64 -8.37 13.85
CA LEU A 351 10.18 -7.17 14.55
C LEU A 351 8.67 -7.28 14.86
N ALA A 352 7.92 -7.95 14.01
CA ALA A 352 6.53 -8.32 14.23
C ALA A 352 6.39 -9.42 15.27
N LYS A 353 5.83 -9.06 16.43
CA LYS A 353 5.62 -10.02 17.53
C LYS A 353 4.14 -10.24 17.85
N GLY A 354 3.24 -9.38 17.39
CA GLY A 354 1.79 -9.56 17.54
C GLY A 354 1.24 -10.61 16.60
N GLY A 355 0.12 -11.25 16.95
CA GLY A 355 -0.53 -12.23 16.07
C GLY A 355 -1.30 -11.60 14.92
N ALA A 356 -1.98 -10.48 15.15
CA ALA A 356 -2.75 -9.75 14.13
C ALA A 356 -2.08 -8.42 13.74
N ILE A 357 -1.76 -7.58 14.72
CA ILE A 357 -1.21 -6.23 14.49
C ILE A 357 0.10 -6.07 15.27
N SER A 358 1.13 -5.50 14.63
CA SER A 358 2.32 -5.00 15.33
C SER A 358 2.55 -3.53 15.00
N LEU A 359 2.64 -2.70 16.04
CA LEU A 359 2.92 -1.28 15.95
C LEU A 359 4.30 -1.00 16.57
N ILE A 360 5.25 -0.51 15.77
CA ILE A 360 6.58 -0.12 16.25
C ILE A 360 6.84 1.34 15.92
N ASN A 361 7.10 2.16 16.95
CA ASN A 361 7.32 3.61 16.84
C ASN A 361 6.29 4.30 15.93
N SER A 362 5.01 3.93 16.05
CA SER A 362 3.96 4.43 15.14
C SER A 362 2.65 4.66 15.91
N PRO A 363 2.01 5.84 15.77
CA PRO A 363 0.67 6.07 16.28
C PRO A 363 -0.35 5.30 15.42
N ALA A 364 -1.47 4.90 16.03
CA ALA A 364 -2.59 4.28 15.32
C ALA A 364 -3.89 4.43 16.12
N ASN A 365 -5.01 4.52 15.40
CA ASN A 365 -6.36 4.42 15.93
C ASN A 365 -6.96 3.09 15.48
N ILE A 366 -7.19 2.17 16.41
CA ILE A 366 -7.80 0.87 16.16
C ILE A 366 -9.20 0.90 16.79
N SER A 367 -10.24 0.80 15.97
CA SER A 367 -11.62 0.96 16.42
C SER A 367 -12.54 -0.16 15.95
N ASN A 368 -13.51 -0.52 16.81
CA ASN A 368 -14.65 -1.38 16.48
C ASN A 368 -14.26 -2.71 15.78
N SER A 369 -13.06 -3.22 16.07
CA SER A 369 -12.51 -4.40 15.41
C SER A 369 -12.64 -5.63 16.29
N ILE A 370 -12.75 -6.80 15.67
CA ILE A 370 -12.86 -8.09 16.36
C ILE A 370 -11.57 -8.86 16.15
N PHE A 371 -10.94 -9.28 17.25
CA PHE A 371 -9.78 -10.16 17.29
C PHE A 371 -10.23 -11.48 17.88
N ASN A 372 -10.29 -12.54 17.07
CA ASN A 372 -10.76 -13.85 17.48
C ASN A 372 -9.66 -14.91 17.24
N LEU A 373 -9.29 -15.66 18.26
CA LEU A 373 -8.35 -16.80 18.15
C LEU A 373 -6.98 -16.45 17.53
N ASN A 374 -6.53 -15.20 17.67
CA ASN A 374 -5.22 -14.81 17.17
C ASN A 374 -4.10 -15.26 18.11
N SER A 375 -2.97 -15.68 17.56
CA SER A 375 -1.78 -16.06 18.33
C SER A 375 -0.51 -15.36 17.87
N GLY A 376 0.23 -14.78 18.81
CA GLY A 376 1.45 -14.03 18.53
C GLY A 376 2.58 -14.49 19.44
N ASN A 377 3.81 -14.11 19.10
CA ASN A 377 4.94 -14.30 20.00
C ASN A 377 4.77 -13.46 21.29
N LEU A 378 4.49 -12.17 21.14
CA LEU A 378 4.16 -11.22 22.22
C LEU A 378 2.87 -10.49 21.85
N GLY A 379 1.80 -10.65 22.63
CA GLY A 379 0.48 -10.13 22.29
C GLY A 379 -0.20 -11.01 21.25
N GLY A 380 -1.16 -11.83 21.69
CA GLY A 380 -1.90 -12.73 20.79
C GLY A 380 -2.61 -12.00 19.66
N ALA A 381 -3.14 -10.80 19.92
CA ALA A 381 -3.72 -9.94 18.90
C ALA A 381 -2.77 -8.79 18.53
N ILE A 382 -2.43 -7.94 19.49
CA ILE A 382 -1.74 -6.66 19.23
C ILE A 382 -0.41 -6.60 19.98
N TYR A 383 0.66 -6.28 19.27
CA TYR A 383 1.95 -5.91 19.84
C TYR A 383 2.22 -4.43 19.62
N ILE A 384 2.64 -3.73 20.68
CA ILE A 384 3.06 -2.34 20.63
C ILE A 384 4.49 -2.26 21.18
N GLY A 385 5.45 -1.90 20.32
CA GLY A 385 6.86 -1.75 20.68
C GLY A 385 7.38 -0.34 20.39
N ASN A 386 7.62 0.50 21.39
CA ASN A 386 8.07 1.88 21.17
C ASN A 386 9.38 2.18 21.90
N GLY A 387 10.45 2.39 21.14
CA GLY A 387 11.71 2.93 21.67
C GLY A 387 11.74 4.46 21.76
N LYS A 388 10.72 5.14 21.22
CA LYS A 388 10.63 6.60 21.13
C LYS A 388 9.29 7.12 21.64
N LEU A 389 9.29 8.34 22.18
CA LEU A 389 8.06 9.06 22.52
C LEU A 389 7.35 9.47 21.22
N LEU A 390 6.09 9.07 21.07
CA LEU A 390 5.22 9.54 19.99
C LEU A 390 4.52 10.82 20.45
N SER A 391 4.28 11.75 19.52
CA SER A 391 3.47 12.95 19.80
C SER A 391 1.98 12.62 19.92
N ASN A 392 1.54 11.58 19.22
CA ASN A 392 0.16 11.11 19.20
C ASN A 392 0.04 9.77 19.95
N PRO A 393 -1.03 9.57 20.74
CA PRO A 393 -1.26 8.30 21.41
C PRO A 393 -1.59 7.18 20.42
N ILE A 394 -1.47 5.94 20.88
CA ILE A 394 -2.11 4.79 20.24
C ILE A 394 -3.47 4.60 20.90
N VAL A 395 -4.55 4.60 20.13
CA VAL A 395 -5.93 4.52 20.64
C VAL A 395 -6.55 3.20 20.20
N ILE A 396 -7.08 2.44 21.15
CA ILE A 396 -7.83 1.19 20.94
C ILE A 396 -9.22 1.38 21.53
N ILE A 397 -10.26 1.44 20.71
CA ILE A 397 -11.62 1.77 21.15
C ILE A 397 -12.67 0.80 20.61
N GLY A 398 -13.60 0.36 21.44
CA GLY A 398 -14.75 -0.44 20.98
C GLY A 398 -14.36 -1.82 20.43
N CYS A 399 -13.15 -2.31 20.71
CA CYS A 399 -12.65 -3.56 20.15
C CYS A 399 -13.10 -4.77 20.99
N THR A 400 -13.20 -5.94 20.35
CA THR A 400 -13.52 -7.20 21.03
C THR A 400 -12.40 -8.21 20.82
N PHE A 401 -11.82 -8.72 21.89
CA PHE A 401 -10.78 -9.73 21.91
C PHE A 401 -11.37 -11.05 22.43
N ILE A 402 -11.27 -12.11 21.66
CA ILE A 402 -11.82 -13.43 21.96
C ILE A 402 -10.67 -14.43 21.79
N ASP A 403 -10.33 -15.13 22.86
CA ASP A 403 -9.42 -16.27 22.85
C ASP A 403 -8.06 -16.01 22.18
N CYS A 404 -7.57 -14.78 22.28
CA CYS A 404 -6.25 -14.40 21.77
C CYS A 404 -5.15 -14.89 22.73
N LYS A 405 -4.00 -15.32 22.19
CA LYS A 405 -2.94 -15.94 22.98
C LYS A 405 -1.51 -15.56 22.53
N GLY A 406 -0.74 -14.99 23.45
CA GLY A 406 0.72 -14.88 23.35
C GLY A 406 1.41 -16.24 23.62
N THR A 407 2.50 -16.57 22.92
CA THR A 407 3.25 -17.81 23.18
C THR A 407 4.31 -17.69 24.25
N VAL A 408 4.89 -16.50 24.42
CA VAL A 408 5.76 -16.18 25.54
C VAL A 408 4.87 -15.60 26.64
N ASP A 409 5.16 -15.96 27.89
CA ASP A 409 4.36 -15.81 29.13
C ASP A 409 3.87 -14.38 29.49
N ASP A 410 3.83 -13.45 28.55
CA ASP A 410 3.45 -12.06 28.74
C ASP A 410 2.48 -11.60 27.63
N GLY A 411 1.25 -11.24 28.00
CA GLY A 411 0.24 -10.58 27.14
C GLY A 411 -0.55 -11.50 26.22
N ASP A 412 -1.66 -12.04 26.71
CA ASP A 412 -2.59 -12.89 25.95
C ASP A 412 -3.19 -12.15 24.76
N SER A 413 -3.82 -10.99 24.97
CA SER A 413 -4.42 -10.22 23.87
C SER A 413 -3.52 -9.09 23.38
N ILE A 414 -3.02 -8.25 24.28
CA ILE A 414 -2.25 -7.05 23.95
C ILE A 414 -0.96 -7.03 24.76
N PHE A 415 0.18 -6.89 24.07
CA PHE A 415 1.48 -6.65 24.70
C PHE A 415 1.98 -5.25 24.36
N ILE A 416 2.36 -4.49 25.37
CA ILE A 416 2.77 -3.10 25.24
C ILE A 416 4.13 -2.92 25.90
N ASN A 417 5.13 -2.52 25.11
CA ASN A 417 6.46 -2.19 25.60
C ASN A 417 6.93 -0.89 24.96
N GLY A 418 6.93 0.20 25.71
CA GLY A 418 7.51 1.45 25.24
C GLY A 418 6.92 2.70 25.83
N SER A 419 7.57 3.84 25.58
CA SER A 419 7.32 5.09 26.33
C SER A 419 6.12 5.93 25.89
N THR A 420 5.27 5.45 24.98
CA THR A 420 4.13 6.22 24.48
C THR A 420 2.92 6.18 25.42
N LEU A 421 1.94 7.04 25.17
CA LEU A 421 0.59 6.91 25.72
C LEU A 421 -0.20 5.90 24.88
N VAL A 422 -0.80 4.91 25.53
CA VAL A 422 -1.78 4.00 24.93
C VAL A 422 -3.12 4.15 25.65
N GLU A 423 -4.18 4.40 24.89
CA GLU A 423 -5.55 4.54 25.39
C GLU A 423 -6.36 3.31 24.97
N ILE A 424 -6.95 2.59 25.92
CA ILE A 424 -7.82 1.44 25.66
C ILE A 424 -9.17 1.73 26.28
N THR A 425 -10.21 1.86 25.45
CA THR A 425 -11.54 2.28 25.90
C THR A 425 -12.65 1.42 25.33
N ASN A 426 -13.74 1.24 26.07
CA ASN A 426 -14.96 0.54 25.62
C ASN A 426 -14.69 -0.84 24.98
N SER A 427 -13.66 -1.56 25.42
CA SER A 427 -13.24 -2.82 24.77
C SER A 427 -13.61 -4.03 25.62
N THR A 428 -13.92 -5.14 24.95
CA THR A 428 -14.32 -6.41 25.60
C THR A 428 -13.24 -7.46 25.40
N PHE A 429 -12.87 -8.17 26.48
CA PHE A 429 -11.96 -9.31 26.45
C PHE A 429 -12.71 -10.56 26.93
N THR A 430 -12.70 -11.61 26.12
CA THR A 430 -13.33 -12.90 26.41
C THR A 430 -12.27 -13.97 26.28
N GLN A 431 -12.12 -14.80 27.31
CA GLN A 431 -11.15 -15.89 27.31
C GLN A 431 -11.86 -17.24 27.43
N SER A 432 -11.43 -18.20 26.63
CA SER A 432 -11.79 -19.59 26.78
C SER A 432 -11.05 -20.14 27.98
N THR A 433 -11.77 -20.94 28.74
CA THR A 433 -11.42 -21.50 30.06
C THR A 433 -10.21 -22.44 30.07
N GLN A 434 -9.30 -22.37 29.10
CA GLN A 434 -8.16 -23.27 28.93
C GLN A 434 -6.79 -22.63 29.17
N GLN A 435 -6.68 -21.67 30.09
CA GLN A 435 -5.35 -21.30 30.60
C GLN A 435 -4.72 -22.50 31.32
N LYS A 436 -3.55 -22.93 30.84
CA LYS A 436 -2.75 -23.96 31.50
C LYS A 436 -2.33 -23.42 32.87
N SER A 437 -2.78 -24.08 33.95
CA SER A 437 -2.66 -23.69 35.36
C SER A 437 -1.25 -23.41 35.91
N ASN A 438 -0.20 -23.52 35.09
CA ASN A 438 1.18 -23.51 35.56
C ASN A 438 1.99 -22.29 35.09
N GLN A 439 1.36 -21.31 34.43
CA GLN A 439 2.05 -20.08 34.01
C GLN A 439 1.41 -18.83 34.66
N PRO A 440 2.08 -18.22 35.66
CA PRO A 440 1.48 -17.24 36.57
C PRO A 440 1.32 -15.82 36.01
N LYS A 441 1.31 -15.61 34.68
CA LYS A 441 1.44 -14.25 34.08
C LYS A 441 0.63 -13.98 32.81
N ASN A 442 -0.42 -14.76 32.56
CA ASN A 442 -1.18 -14.60 31.33
C ASN A 442 -2.23 -13.50 31.46
N SER A 443 -1.79 -12.24 31.36
CA SER A 443 -2.69 -11.09 31.38
C SER A 443 -3.24 -10.75 30.01
N GLN A 444 -4.50 -10.33 29.93
CA GLN A 444 -5.09 -9.89 28.66
C GLN A 444 -4.36 -8.68 28.09
N VAL A 445 -3.99 -7.75 28.97
CA VAL A 445 -3.14 -6.62 28.63
C VAL A 445 -1.86 -6.71 29.47
N TYR A 446 -0.72 -6.73 28.81
CA TYR A 446 0.59 -6.69 29.45
C TYR A 446 1.30 -5.40 29.08
N CYS A 447 1.95 -4.77 30.06
CA CYS A 447 2.51 -3.43 29.91
C CYS A 447 3.89 -3.24 30.55
N GLN A 448 4.81 -2.64 29.79
CA GLN A 448 6.16 -2.31 30.21
C GLN A 448 6.55 -0.90 29.77
N SER A 449 6.89 -0.04 30.72
CA SER A 449 7.42 1.31 30.49
C SER A 449 6.49 2.27 29.72
N THR A 450 5.17 2.06 29.79
CA THR A 450 4.14 2.80 29.04
C THR A 450 3.21 3.59 29.95
N SER A 451 2.68 4.73 29.48
CA SER A 451 1.51 5.34 30.15
C SER A 451 0.22 4.76 29.57
N LEU A 452 -0.64 4.19 30.41
CA LEU A 452 -1.91 3.60 30.01
C LEU A 452 -3.09 4.42 30.51
N LEU A 453 -4.05 4.66 29.62
CA LEU A 453 -5.38 5.16 29.96
C LEU A 453 -6.42 4.08 29.66
N LEU A 454 -7.07 3.54 30.69
CA LEU A 454 -8.01 2.42 30.57
C LEU A 454 -9.40 2.85 31.05
N SER A 455 -10.43 2.75 30.21
CA SER A 455 -11.81 3.07 30.64
C SER A 455 -12.86 2.15 30.01
N SER A 456 -13.90 1.82 30.78
CA SER A 456 -15.05 1.05 30.31
C SER A 456 -14.68 -0.31 29.69
N LEU A 457 -13.67 -0.99 30.24
CA LEU A 457 -13.30 -2.33 29.78
C LEU A 457 -14.21 -3.39 30.38
N LYS A 458 -14.57 -4.41 29.59
CA LYS A 458 -15.38 -5.55 30.01
C LYS A 458 -14.57 -6.83 29.86
N PHE A 459 -14.50 -7.64 30.92
CA PHE A 459 -13.85 -8.95 30.88
C PHE A 459 -14.86 -10.04 31.16
N ILE A 460 -14.90 -11.07 30.30
CA ILE A 460 -15.87 -12.16 30.33
C ILE A 460 -15.12 -13.49 30.51
N ASN A 461 -15.64 -14.36 31.38
CA ASN A 461 -15.13 -15.71 31.68
C ASN A 461 -13.71 -15.77 32.27
N GLN A 462 -13.32 -14.76 33.05
CA GLN A 462 -12.02 -14.78 33.75
C GLN A 462 -12.19 -15.23 35.20
N SER A 463 -11.40 -16.21 35.62
CA SER A 463 -11.48 -16.79 36.97
C SER A 463 -10.97 -15.86 38.06
N ASN A 464 -9.99 -15.00 37.77
CA ASN A 464 -9.38 -14.09 38.73
C ASN A 464 -9.26 -12.67 38.13
N SER A 465 -9.68 -11.64 38.88
CA SER A 465 -9.55 -10.24 38.45
C SER A 465 -8.10 -9.76 38.36
N ASP A 466 -7.20 -10.37 39.14
CA ASP A 466 -5.80 -9.93 39.23
C ASP A 466 -5.00 -10.32 37.97
N GLU A 467 -5.53 -11.24 37.16
CA GLU A 467 -4.92 -11.72 35.92
C GLU A 467 -5.35 -10.89 34.69
N LEU A 468 -6.15 -9.83 34.85
CA LEU A 468 -6.68 -9.08 33.71
C LEU A 468 -5.63 -8.16 33.06
N LEU A 469 -4.80 -7.55 33.89
CA LEU A 469 -3.83 -6.52 33.55
C LEU A 469 -2.57 -6.75 34.38
N THR A 470 -1.42 -6.93 33.73
CA THR A 470 -0.13 -7.03 34.42
C THR A 470 0.81 -5.99 33.87
N CYS A 471 1.34 -5.12 34.75
CA CYS A 471 2.51 -4.33 34.40
C CYS A 471 3.75 -4.92 35.06
N PHE A 472 4.88 -4.87 34.35
CA PHE A 472 6.13 -5.40 34.88
C PHE A 472 6.61 -4.57 36.08
N ASN A 473 6.81 -5.21 37.24
CA ASN A 473 7.00 -4.58 38.56
C ASN A 473 8.20 -3.62 38.70
N ASN A 474 9.12 -3.55 37.74
CA ASN A 474 10.24 -2.59 37.73
C ASN A 474 10.19 -1.64 36.52
N SER A 475 9.07 -1.57 35.83
CA SER A 475 8.93 -0.74 34.65
C SER A 475 8.27 0.60 34.98
N ASN A 476 8.62 1.65 34.24
CA ASN A 476 7.98 2.97 34.32
C ASN A 476 6.53 2.96 33.80
N CYS A 477 5.86 1.81 33.83
CA CYS A 477 4.50 1.68 33.38
C CYS A 477 3.54 2.31 34.40
N LYS A 478 2.66 3.19 33.94
CA LYS A 478 1.76 3.95 34.82
C LYS A 478 0.35 3.96 34.25
N ILE A 479 -0.61 3.55 35.07
CA ILE A 479 -2.02 3.79 34.79
C ILE A 479 -2.35 5.23 35.18
N ILE A 480 -2.82 6.03 34.21
CA ILE A 480 -3.21 7.42 34.42
C ILE A 480 -4.50 7.46 35.25
N GLU A 481 -4.57 8.35 36.24
CA GLU A 481 -5.67 8.47 37.23
C GLU A 481 -7.08 8.62 36.66
N LYS A 482 -7.21 8.98 35.37
CA LYS A 482 -8.50 9.00 34.67
C LYS A 482 -9.06 7.61 34.34
N SER A 483 -8.29 6.56 34.60
CA SER A 483 -8.72 5.18 34.39
C SER A 483 -9.70 4.74 35.47
N ASP A 484 -10.56 3.76 35.16
CA ASP A 484 -11.46 3.20 36.16
C ASP A 484 -10.67 2.66 37.36
N LYS A 485 -11.05 3.06 38.58
CA LYS A 485 -10.29 2.79 39.82
C LYS A 485 -9.96 1.31 40.04
N GLN A 486 -10.76 0.40 39.50
CA GLN A 486 -10.56 -1.03 39.61
C GLN A 486 -9.24 -1.53 39.01
N TYR A 487 -8.63 -0.82 38.06
CA TYR A 487 -7.38 -1.23 37.42
C TYR A 487 -6.13 -0.68 38.11
N TYR A 488 -6.27 0.34 38.96
CA TYR A 488 -5.14 1.11 39.50
C TYR A 488 -4.19 0.25 40.34
N ASN A 489 -4.72 -0.71 41.09
CA ASN A 489 -3.94 -1.54 42.01
C ASN A 489 -3.04 -2.57 41.29
N SER A 490 -3.37 -2.95 40.05
CA SER A 490 -2.62 -3.98 39.31
C SER A 490 -1.24 -3.51 38.87
N CYS A 491 -1.00 -2.20 38.79
CA CYS A 491 0.19 -1.64 38.16
C CYS A 491 0.89 -0.54 38.96
N ASN A 492 0.22 0.02 39.97
CA ASN A 492 0.83 0.94 40.92
C ASN A 492 0.87 0.22 42.28
N PRO A 493 1.95 -0.50 42.63
CA PRO A 493 2.07 -1.04 43.97
C PRO A 493 1.92 0.12 44.97
N PRO A 494 1.15 -0.06 46.06
CA PRO A 494 0.89 1.01 47.02
C PRO A 494 2.24 1.56 47.50
N ASN A 495 2.46 2.87 47.23
CA ASN A 495 3.63 3.62 47.69
C ASN A 495 3.83 3.35 49.19
N GLY A 496 4.73 2.44 49.57
CA GLY A 496 4.86 2.03 50.97
C GLY A 496 5.62 0.75 51.30
N LYS A 497 5.86 -0.17 50.36
CA LYS A 497 6.81 -1.27 50.58
C LYS A 497 8.11 -1.03 49.84
N ASN A 498 9.04 -0.37 50.52
CA ASN A 498 10.45 -0.50 50.21
C ASN A 498 10.84 -1.95 50.54
N ASP A 499 10.79 -2.86 49.58
CA ASP A 499 11.57 -4.09 49.65
C ASP A 499 13.03 -3.72 49.37
N SER A 500 13.64 -3.07 50.36
CA SER A 500 15.08 -2.94 50.50
C SER A 500 15.57 -4.25 51.10
N ASP A 501 16.04 -5.16 50.25
CA ASP A 501 17.10 -6.16 50.55
C ASP A 501 17.24 -7.10 49.35
N ASP A 502 17.85 -6.62 48.26
CA ASP A 502 18.84 -7.43 47.54
C ASP A 502 19.67 -6.53 46.61
N SER A 503 20.80 -6.08 47.15
CA SER A 503 21.83 -5.36 46.41
C SER A 503 22.63 -6.35 45.56
N SER A 504 22.52 -6.29 44.24
CA SER A 504 23.67 -6.58 43.39
C SER A 504 23.80 -5.52 42.31
N ASN A 505 24.96 -4.87 42.34
CA ASN A 505 25.37 -3.74 41.55
C ASN A 505 25.28 -4.03 40.04
N ASN A 506 24.63 -3.15 39.29
CA ASN A 506 25.13 -2.68 38.00
C ASN A 506 24.57 -1.29 37.71
N ASN A 507 25.31 -0.29 38.16
CA ASN A 507 25.11 1.13 37.89
C ASN A 507 25.35 1.40 36.40
N ASN A 508 24.31 1.84 35.68
CA ASN A 508 24.37 2.75 34.53
C ASN A 508 22.95 3.20 34.14
N GLU A 509 22.18 3.75 35.10
CA GLU A 509 20.94 4.45 34.77
C GLU A 509 21.22 5.94 34.54
N HIS A 510 21.08 6.35 33.28
CA HIS A 510 21.04 7.75 32.88
C HIS A 510 19.81 8.42 33.52
N ASN A 511 20.04 9.18 34.59
CA ASN A 511 19.05 10.08 35.17
C ASN A 511 18.58 11.09 34.11
N HIS A 512 17.41 10.84 33.52
CA HIS A 512 16.71 11.85 32.73
C HIS A 512 16.36 13.02 33.64
N ARG A 513 17.12 14.11 33.49
CA ARG A 513 16.92 15.37 34.20
C ARG A 513 15.49 15.87 33.95
N ARG A 514 14.62 15.79 34.96
CA ARG A 514 13.30 16.42 34.94
C ARG A 514 13.47 17.91 34.63
N LEU A 515 12.82 18.37 33.57
CA LEU A 515 12.77 19.78 33.20
C LEU A 515 12.12 20.56 34.35
N SER A 516 12.74 21.66 34.77
CA SER A 516 12.12 22.54 35.76
C SER A 516 10.85 23.19 35.17
N PRO A 517 9.88 23.61 36.01
CA PRO A 517 8.69 24.33 35.53
C PRO A 517 9.04 25.52 34.63
N LEU A 518 10.18 26.18 34.89
CA LEU A 518 10.70 27.28 34.07
C LEU A 518 11.13 26.82 32.67
N GLN A 519 11.74 25.64 32.54
CA GLN A 519 12.13 25.08 31.24
C GLN A 519 10.91 24.62 30.44
N ILE A 520 9.91 24.02 31.09
CA ILE A 520 8.63 23.68 30.44
C ILE A 520 7.95 24.95 29.93
N PHE A 521 7.88 26.00 30.76
CA PHE A 521 7.34 27.30 30.35
C PHE A 521 8.10 27.90 29.16
N GLY A 522 9.43 27.84 29.17
CA GLY A 522 10.27 28.30 28.05
C GLY A 522 10.02 27.55 26.73
N ILE A 523 9.84 26.23 26.78
CA ILE A 523 9.51 25.42 25.60
C ILE A 523 8.13 25.80 25.04
N VAL A 524 7.14 25.98 25.92
CA VAL A 524 5.78 26.38 25.51
C VAL A 524 5.79 27.77 24.86
N VAL A 525 6.40 28.77 25.50
CA VAL A 525 6.48 30.14 24.93
C VAL A 525 7.29 30.15 23.64
N GLY A 526 8.40 29.40 23.56
CA GLY A 526 9.20 29.27 22.35
C GLY A 526 8.40 28.67 21.18
N SER A 527 7.62 27.62 21.44
CA SER A 527 6.77 27.00 20.41
C SER A 527 5.70 27.96 19.86
N ILE A 528 5.09 28.78 20.71
CA ILE A 528 4.10 29.80 20.30
C ILE A 528 4.76 30.86 19.40
N ILE A 529 5.96 31.33 19.75
CA ILE A 529 6.70 32.32 18.94
C ILE A 529 7.04 31.75 17.56
N VAL A 530 7.48 30.49 17.48
CA VAL A 530 7.78 29.83 16.19
C VAL A 530 6.53 29.73 15.31
N VAL A 531 5.37 29.36 15.88
CA VAL A 531 4.10 29.31 15.13
C VAL A 531 3.71 30.69 14.58
N ILE A 532 3.88 31.75 15.36
CA ILE A 532 3.60 33.13 14.91
C ILE A 532 4.54 33.54 13.76
N ILE A 533 5.83 33.20 13.84
CA ILE A 533 6.81 33.48 12.77
C ILE A 533 6.44 32.74 11.49
N ILE A 534 6.09 31.45 11.58
CA ILE A 534 5.67 30.66 10.42
C ILE A 534 4.41 31.27 9.79
N PHE A 535 3.42 31.64 10.60
CA PHE A 535 2.20 32.29 10.11
C PHE A 535 2.50 33.61 9.38
N LEU A 536 3.39 34.45 9.91
CA LEU A 536 3.83 35.68 9.25
C LEU A 536 4.51 35.42 7.91
N ILE A 537 5.38 34.40 7.83
CA ILE A 537 6.05 34.00 6.58
C ILE A 537 5.02 33.55 5.54
N VAL A 538 4.04 32.73 5.93
CA VAL A 538 2.97 32.28 5.03
C VAL A 538 2.15 33.45 4.52
N VAL A 539 1.78 34.41 5.38
CA VAL A 539 1.07 35.64 4.99
C VAL A 539 1.89 36.47 4.00
N LEU A 540 3.20 36.62 4.23
CA LEU A 540 4.10 37.35 3.32
C LEU A 540 4.22 36.67 1.95
N ILE A 541 4.31 35.34 1.92
CA ILE A 541 4.32 34.56 0.66
C ILE A 541 2.99 34.74 -0.07
N TYR A 542 1.85 34.64 0.64
CA TYR A 542 0.53 34.84 0.06
C TYR A 542 0.37 36.23 -0.56
N ILE A 543 0.79 37.29 0.14
CA ILE A 543 0.78 38.67 -0.37
C ILE A 543 1.66 38.78 -1.64
N LYS A 544 2.85 38.17 -1.64
CA LYS A 544 3.77 38.18 -2.79
C LYS A 544 3.17 37.47 -4.01
N VAL A 545 2.57 36.30 -3.82
CA VAL A 545 1.89 35.53 -4.89
C VAL A 545 0.70 36.31 -5.44
N LYS A 546 -0.13 36.90 -4.56
CA LYS A 546 -1.27 37.73 -4.97
C LYS A 546 -0.83 38.95 -5.80
N ARG A 547 0.27 39.62 -5.39
CA ARG A 547 0.83 40.76 -6.14
C ARG A 547 1.35 40.34 -7.52
N ASN A 548 2.02 39.19 -7.62
CA ASN A 548 2.51 38.68 -8.91
C ASN A 548 1.37 38.31 -9.88
N ARG A 549 0.22 37.86 -9.39
CA ARG A 549 -0.95 37.56 -10.23
C ARG A 549 -1.64 38.81 -10.79
N HIS A 550 -1.44 39.99 -10.22
CA HIS A 550 -2.02 41.25 -10.72
C HIS A 550 -1.11 42.01 -11.70
N TYR A 551 0.14 41.60 -11.89
CA TYR A 551 0.98 42.14 -12.96
C TYR A 551 0.72 41.37 -14.25
N ILE A 552 -0.27 41.84 -15.02
CA ILE A 552 -0.35 41.55 -16.45
C ILE A 552 0.68 42.45 -17.13
N PRO A 553 1.72 41.92 -17.79
CA PRO A 553 2.61 42.76 -18.58
C PRO A 553 1.81 43.38 -19.73
N ILE A 554 1.74 44.71 -19.75
CA ILE A 554 1.26 45.45 -20.93
C ILE A 554 2.30 45.20 -22.02
N LYS A 555 1.89 44.52 -23.09
CA LYS A 555 2.65 44.39 -24.34
C LYS A 555 2.38 45.57 -25.25
#